data_AF-A0AA40U5X3-F1
#
_entry.id   AF-A0AA40U5X3-F1
#
_cell.length_a   1.000
_cell.length_b   1.000
_cell.length_c   1.000
_cell.angle_alpha   90.00
_cell.angle_beta   90.00
_cell.angle_gamma   90.00
#
_symmetry.space_group_name_H-M   'P 1'
#
loop_
_entity.id
_entity.type
_entity.pdbx_description
1 polymer ?
#
loop_
_entity_poly.entity_id
_entity_poly.type
_entity_poly.pdbx_seq_one_letter_code
_entity_poly.pdbx_strand_id
1 'polypeptide(L)'
;MIKEILTQPHRAKLVSNFFSKELFSSLSLKNPLVIITDHHIQQLHLPPIISHLKLLGYKVLVLAFAPGEQSKTFEVFLSLQQQLIDLGISSGTPILGWGGGVVLDIAGFVAATCCRGVPLYLVPTTLTAMIDASIGGKNGINLQGVKNRLGTVYLPKDVWICPEFLSTLPQHEWSYGIAEAIKHGVIADPYIWEFLHTHHQEVFSSPKLLKELILRNCQVKAAIVKEDLHDRCRRKILNFGHSIAHAIEALSEGHVPHGKAVSVGMMIETQLSLACGVLWSPQVLKDLRTLLKLFHLPTTLEELRTSIPQSLHEHVYHPGNLMRILHYDKKNPSPKEFNMVMIERLGKAASFQGTYCASPRREVLLKVLENECSLMRYN
;
A
#
# COMPACT_ATOMS: atom_id res chain seq x y z
N MET A 1 20.13 -17.02 -0.76
CA MET A 1 19.06 -17.77 -0.05
C MET A 1 17.72 -17.36 -0.64
N ILE A 2 16.91 -18.34 -1.02
CA ILE A 2 15.50 -18.15 -1.43
C ILE A 2 14.68 -18.89 -0.37
N LYS A 3 13.84 -18.16 0.37
CA LYS A 3 13.01 -18.73 1.44
C LYS A 3 11.55 -18.45 1.11
N GLU A 4 10.74 -19.49 0.95
CA GLU A 4 9.29 -19.31 0.88
C GLU A 4 8.76 -18.81 2.23
N ILE A 5 7.97 -17.74 2.18
CA ILE A 5 7.41 -17.10 3.37
C ILE A 5 5.89 -17.14 3.42
N LEU A 6 5.24 -17.34 2.27
CA LEU A 6 3.79 -17.46 2.12
C LEU A 6 3.46 -18.51 1.05
N THR A 7 2.38 -19.25 1.26
CA THR A 7 1.78 -20.15 0.26
C THR A 7 0.37 -19.74 -0.15
N GLN A 8 -0.32 -18.94 0.68
CA GLN A 8 -1.65 -18.42 0.47
C GLN A 8 -1.70 -16.92 0.80
N PRO A 9 -2.55 -16.12 0.11
CA PRO A 9 -3.41 -16.50 -1.01
C PRO A 9 -2.64 -16.83 -2.29
N HIS A 10 -1.36 -16.48 -2.35
CA HIS A 10 -0.40 -16.88 -3.36
C HIS A 10 0.98 -17.07 -2.72
N ARG A 11 1.93 -17.58 -3.49
CA ARG A 11 3.31 -17.73 -3.02
C ARG A 11 4.00 -16.38 -2.90
N ALA A 12 4.85 -16.25 -1.89
CA ALA A 12 5.82 -15.19 -1.77
C ALA A 12 7.12 -15.75 -1.20
N LYS A 13 8.25 -15.25 -1.70
CA LYS A 13 9.59 -15.67 -1.32
C LYS A 13 10.41 -14.47 -0.90
N LEU A 14 11.14 -14.63 0.20
CA LEU A 14 12.22 -13.74 0.57
C LEU A 14 13.49 -14.17 -0.18
N VAL A 15 14.08 -13.23 -0.91
CA VAL A 15 15.23 -13.43 -1.80
C VAL A 15 16.39 -12.59 -1.27
N SER A 16 17.54 -13.23 -1.02
CA SER A 16 18.77 -12.52 -0.65
C SER A 16 19.73 -12.27 -1.81
N ASN A 17 19.46 -12.80 -3.00
CA ASN A 17 20.29 -12.57 -4.18
C ASN A 17 19.44 -12.79 -5.44
N PHE A 18 19.24 -11.74 -6.22
CA PHE A 18 18.44 -11.78 -7.44
C PHE A 18 19.18 -12.36 -8.66
N PHE A 19 20.47 -12.68 -8.54
CA PHE A 19 21.30 -13.33 -9.55
C PHE A 19 21.37 -14.86 -9.39
N SER A 20 20.50 -15.44 -8.55
CA SER A 20 20.39 -16.88 -8.38
C SER A 20 19.58 -17.49 -9.54
N LYS A 21 20.19 -18.43 -10.28
CA LYS A 21 19.54 -19.16 -11.38
C LYS A 21 18.29 -19.89 -10.91
N GLU A 22 18.30 -20.39 -9.68
CA GLU A 22 17.19 -21.12 -9.06
C GLU A 22 15.91 -20.27 -8.99
N LEU A 23 16.03 -18.95 -8.81
CA LEU A 23 14.88 -18.04 -8.74
C LEU A 23 14.05 -18.06 -10.03
N PHE A 24 14.74 -18.03 -11.17
CA PHE A 24 14.12 -17.98 -12.48
C PHE A 24 13.81 -19.37 -13.05
N SER A 25 14.32 -20.45 -12.46
CA SER A 25 14.19 -21.82 -12.98
C SER A 25 12.76 -22.30 -13.28
N SER A 26 11.76 -21.69 -12.62
CA SER A 26 10.34 -21.97 -12.84
C SER A 26 9.73 -21.27 -14.06
N LEU A 27 10.45 -20.34 -14.68
CA LEU A 27 10.01 -19.61 -15.87
C LEU A 27 10.39 -20.38 -17.14
N SER A 28 9.51 -20.38 -18.13
CA SER A 28 9.77 -21.04 -19.40
C SER A 28 10.73 -20.22 -20.26
N LEU A 29 11.72 -20.88 -20.87
CA LEU A 29 12.58 -20.29 -21.89
C LEU A 29 11.90 -20.16 -23.27
N LYS A 30 10.72 -20.79 -23.48
CA LYS A 30 10.03 -20.79 -24.77
C LYS A 30 9.42 -19.42 -25.11
N ASN A 31 9.00 -18.68 -24.09
CA ASN A 31 8.37 -17.37 -24.22
C ASN A 31 9.34 -16.28 -23.75
N PRO A 32 9.27 -15.05 -24.29
CA PRO A 32 10.02 -13.94 -23.73
C PRO A 32 9.54 -13.64 -22.30
N LEU A 33 10.45 -13.14 -21.46
CA LEU A 33 10.11 -12.53 -20.17
C LEU A 33 9.80 -11.06 -20.42
N VAL A 34 8.58 -10.63 -20.12
CA VAL A 34 8.21 -9.22 -20.19
C VAL A 34 8.36 -8.61 -18.80
N ILE A 35 9.20 -7.58 -18.68
CA ILE A 35 9.33 -6.78 -17.46
C ILE A 35 8.54 -5.49 -17.66
N ILE A 36 7.58 -5.24 -16.78
CA ILE A 36 6.86 -3.96 -16.70
C ILE A 36 7.41 -3.19 -15.50
N THR A 37 7.88 -1.97 -15.72
CA THR A 37 8.56 -1.16 -14.69
C THR A 37 8.36 0.34 -14.90
N ASP A 38 8.92 1.17 -14.02
CA ASP A 38 9.05 2.61 -14.24
C ASP A 38 10.49 2.97 -14.67
N HIS A 39 10.67 4.19 -15.20
CA HIS A 39 11.99 4.63 -15.67
C HIS A 39 13.06 4.72 -14.58
N HIS A 40 12.72 4.97 -13.31
CA HIS A 40 13.71 5.02 -12.24
C HIS A 40 14.27 3.62 -11.96
N ILE A 41 13.38 2.63 -11.79
CA ILE A 41 13.77 1.24 -11.53
C ILE A 41 14.47 0.64 -12.75
N GLN A 42 14.01 0.96 -13.96
CA GLN A 42 14.66 0.58 -15.20
C GLN A 42 16.13 1.01 -15.25
N GLN A 43 16.44 2.24 -14.83
CA GLN A 43 17.81 2.77 -14.85
C GLN A 43 18.66 2.22 -13.72
N LEU A 44 18.11 2.13 -12.50
CA LEU A 44 18.87 1.78 -11.29
C LEU A 44 19.17 0.28 -11.15
N HIS A 45 18.20 -0.59 -11.48
CA HIS A 45 18.27 -2.00 -11.10
C HIS A 45 18.31 -2.98 -12.26
N LEU A 46 17.67 -2.65 -13.38
CA LEU A 46 17.49 -3.63 -14.45
C LEU A 46 18.73 -3.96 -15.30
N PRO A 47 19.70 -3.06 -15.59
CA PRO A 47 20.79 -3.37 -16.52
C PRO A 47 21.64 -4.62 -16.14
N PRO A 48 22.11 -4.78 -14.89
CA PRO A 48 22.85 -5.99 -14.52
C PRO A 48 21.97 -7.25 -14.52
N ILE A 49 20.69 -7.10 -14.17
CA ILE A 49 19.73 -8.22 -14.09
C ILE A 49 19.36 -8.72 -15.48
N ILE A 50 19.12 -7.82 -16.44
CA ILE A 50 18.85 -8.16 -17.83
C ILE A 50 20.05 -8.89 -18.44
N SER A 51 21.27 -8.42 -18.16
CA SER A 51 22.50 -9.08 -18.60
C SER A 51 22.58 -10.51 -18.06
N HIS A 52 22.29 -10.70 -16.77
CA HIS A 52 22.25 -12.00 -16.14
C HIS A 52 21.16 -12.93 -16.74
N LEU A 53 19.93 -12.43 -16.93
CA LEU A 53 18.83 -13.19 -17.53
C LEU A 53 19.15 -13.64 -18.96
N LYS A 54 19.82 -12.79 -19.75
CA LYS A 54 20.29 -13.16 -21.09
C LYS A 54 21.34 -14.27 -21.05
N LEU A 55 22.26 -14.24 -20.09
CA LEU A 55 23.23 -15.33 -19.86
C LEU A 55 22.55 -16.64 -19.46
N LEU A 56 21.40 -16.58 -18.78
CA LEU A 56 20.56 -17.74 -18.47
C LEU A 56 19.71 -18.22 -19.68
N GLY A 57 19.77 -17.54 -20.82
CA GLY A 57 19.08 -17.90 -22.05
C GLY A 57 17.71 -17.26 -22.23
N TYR A 58 17.29 -16.33 -21.36
CA TYR A 58 16.00 -15.65 -21.50
C TYR A 58 16.06 -14.55 -22.56
N LYS A 59 15.03 -14.51 -23.42
CA LYS A 59 14.70 -13.32 -24.20
C LYS A 59 13.93 -12.35 -23.28
N VAL A 60 14.51 -11.20 -22.99
CA VAL A 60 13.92 -10.20 -22.08
C VAL A 60 13.40 -9.00 -22.88
N LEU A 61 12.16 -8.61 -22.61
CA LEU A 61 11.50 -7.42 -23.15
C LEU A 61 11.18 -6.50 -21.97
N VAL A 62 11.45 -5.20 -22.10
CA VAL A 62 11.21 -4.22 -21.03
C VAL A 62 10.23 -3.18 -21.54
N LEU A 63 9.11 -3.03 -20.83
CA LEU A 63 8.12 -1.99 -21.06
C LEU A 63 8.17 -1.07 -19.84
N ALA A 64 8.50 0.20 -20.06
CA ALA A 64 8.67 1.18 -18.99
C ALA A 64 7.82 2.42 -19.22
N PHE A 65 7.42 3.06 -18.13
CA PHE A 65 6.63 4.29 -18.13
C PHE A 65 7.12 5.25 -17.03
N ALA A 66 6.55 6.46 -16.97
CA ALA A 66 6.92 7.46 -15.98
C ALA A 66 6.63 6.99 -14.54
N PRO A 67 7.47 7.29 -13.54
CA PRO A 67 7.23 6.88 -12.15
C PRO A 67 6.11 7.69 -11.51
N GLY A 68 5.36 7.10 -10.56
CA GLY A 68 4.38 7.82 -9.72
C GLY A 68 2.91 7.59 -10.07
N GLU A 69 2.02 8.01 -9.17
CA GLU A 69 0.57 7.76 -9.21
C GLU A 69 -0.11 8.31 -10.48
N GLN A 70 0.44 9.39 -11.06
CA GLN A 70 -0.05 9.99 -12.30
C GLN A 70 0.08 9.08 -13.52
N SER A 71 0.82 7.97 -13.41
CA SER A 71 0.92 6.95 -14.46
C SER A 71 -0.15 5.86 -14.35
N LYS A 72 -0.95 5.85 -13.28
CA LYS A 72 -2.09 4.93 -13.15
C LYS A 72 -3.27 5.41 -13.98
N THR A 73 -3.09 5.46 -15.28
CA THR A 73 -4.08 6.00 -16.21
C THR A 73 -4.46 4.98 -17.28
N PHE A 74 -5.57 5.26 -17.96
CA PHE A 74 -6.06 4.42 -19.04
C PHE A 74 -5.11 4.46 -20.25
N GLU A 75 -4.46 5.59 -20.48
CA GLU A 75 -3.51 5.80 -21.58
C GLU A 75 -2.25 4.94 -21.42
N VAL A 76 -1.66 4.93 -20.22
CA VAL A 76 -0.49 4.07 -19.93
C VAL A 76 -0.87 2.60 -20.05
N PHE A 77 -2.02 2.22 -19.50
CA PHE A 77 -2.53 0.85 -19.62
C PHE A 77 -2.71 0.42 -21.09
N LEU A 78 -3.38 1.23 -21.90
CA LEU A 78 -3.58 0.92 -23.32
C LEU A 78 -2.27 0.88 -24.11
N SER A 79 -1.34 1.79 -23.84
CA SER A 79 -0.01 1.79 -24.47
C SER A 79 0.75 0.49 -24.19
N LEU A 80 0.72 0.02 -22.94
CA LEU A 80 1.34 -1.26 -22.57
C LEU A 80 0.66 -2.44 -23.29
N GLN A 81 -0.67 -2.45 -23.36
CA GLN A 81 -1.40 -3.51 -24.08
C GLN A 81 -1.08 -3.52 -25.57
N GLN A 82 -1.01 -2.36 -26.22
CA GLN A 82 -0.66 -2.25 -27.63
C GLN A 82 0.75 -2.78 -27.90
N GLN A 83 1.72 -2.41 -27.06
CA GLN A 83 3.09 -2.93 -27.16
C GLN A 83 3.14 -4.46 -27.03
N LEU A 84 2.35 -5.05 -26.12
CA LEU A 84 2.26 -6.52 -26.01
C LEU A 84 1.67 -7.17 -27.26
N ILE A 85 0.67 -6.55 -27.90
CA ILE A 85 0.09 -7.02 -29.17
C ILE A 85 1.14 -6.95 -30.29
N ASP A 86 1.82 -5.82 -30.43
CA ASP A 86 2.82 -5.59 -31.47
C ASP A 86 4.02 -6.55 -31.33
N LEU A 87 4.36 -6.93 -30.09
CA LEU A 87 5.39 -7.91 -29.77
C LEU A 87 4.95 -9.37 -29.96
N GLY A 88 3.67 -9.61 -30.33
CA GLY A 88 3.13 -10.95 -30.56
C GLY A 88 3.09 -11.81 -29.29
N ILE A 89 2.80 -11.20 -28.14
CA ILE A 89 2.77 -11.89 -26.85
C ILE A 89 1.63 -12.92 -26.81
N SER A 90 1.94 -14.11 -26.25
CA SER A 90 0.99 -15.22 -26.14
C SER A 90 0.52 -15.42 -24.70
N SER A 91 -0.54 -16.21 -24.51
CA SER A 91 -1.11 -16.49 -23.18
C SER A 91 -0.14 -17.15 -22.19
N GLY A 92 0.94 -17.78 -22.69
CA GLY A 92 1.96 -18.41 -21.86
C GLY A 92 3.14 -17.49 -21.48
N THR A 93 3.14 -16.23 -21.93
CA THR A 93 4.24 -15.30 -21.68
C THR A 93 4.16 -14.73 -20.26
N PRO A 94 5.19 -14.91 -19.42
CA PRO A 94 5.19 -14.34 -18.08
C PRO A 94 5.44 -12.82 -18.09
N ILE A 95 4.65 -12.10 -17.28
CA ILE A 95 4.86 -10.69 -16.96
C ILE A 95 5.45 -10.57 -15.56
N LEU A 96 6.56 -9.85 -15.46
CA LEU A 96 7.23 -9.47 -14.21
C LEU A 96 6.95 -8.00 -13.95
N GLY A 97 6.06 -7.69 -13.00
CA GLY A 97 5.87 -6.34 -12.48
C GLY A 97 6.99 -6.01 -11.50
N TRP A 98 7.86 -5.06 -11.84
CA TRP A 98 9.08 -4.76 -11.09
C TRP A 98 9.13 -3.30 -10.66
N GLY A 99 8.78 -3.01 -9.41
CA GLY A 99 8.75 -1.64 -8.90
C GLY A 99 7.96 -1.47 -7.61
N GLY A 100 7.55 -0.23 -7.33
CA GLY A 100 6.64 0.10 -6.24
C GLY A 100 5.18 -0.25 -6.53
N GLY A 101 4.27 0.12 -5.63
CA GLY A 101 2.84 -0.23 -5.71
C GLY A 101 2.17 0.18 -7.03
N VAL A 102 2.52 1.35 -7.57
CA VAL A 102 2.04 1.82 -8.89
C VAL A 102 2.37 0.82 -10.00
N VAL A 103 3.63 0.38 -10.07
CA VAL A 103 4.08 -0.58 -11.08
C VAL A 103 3.38 -1.91 -10.91
N LEU A 104 3.27 -2.41 -9.67
CA LEU A 104 2.65 -3.70 -9.41
C LEU A 104 1.15 -3.69 -9.78
N ASP A 105 0.44 -2.61 -9.49
CA ASP A 105 -0.98 -2.46 -9.83
C ASP A 105 -1.19 -2.40 -11.35
N ILE A 106 -0.38 -1.62 -12.07
CA ILE A 106 -0.48 -1.51 -13.53
C ILE A 106 -0.09 -2.85 -14.19
N ALA A 107 1.05 -3.43 -13.82
CA ALA A 107 1.52 -4.70 -14.36
C ALA A 107 0.53 -5.83 -14.08
N GLY A 108 -0.06 -5.86 -12.88
CA GLY A 108 -1.05 -6.84 -12.51
C GLY A 108 -2.36 -6.69 -13.29
N PHE A 109 -2.78 -5.47 -13.60
CA PHE A 109 -3.99 -5.23 -14.41
C PHE A 109 -3.76 -5.55 -15.89
N VAL A 110 -2.58 -5.19 -16.42
CA VAL A 110 -2.13 -5.60 -17.75
C VAL A 110 -2.10 -7.12 -17.86
N ALA A 111 -1.47 -7.82 -16.90
CA ALA A 111 -1.38 -9.28 -16.92
C ALA A 111 -2.74 -9.96 -16.79
N ALA A 112 -3.67 -9.40 -16.00
CA ALA A 112 -5.01 -9.95 -15.84
C ALA A 112 -5.85 -9.89 -17.12
N THR A 113 -5.59 -8.91 -18.00
CA THR A 113 -6.42 -8.61 -19.17
C THR A 113 -5.76 -9.02 -20.49
N CYS A 114 -4.43 -8.99 -20.58
CA CYS A 114 -3.67 -9.47 -21.73
C CYS A 114 -3.97 -10.96 -21.97
N CYS A 115 -4.34 -11.33 -23.20
CA CYS A 115 -4.71 -12.71 -23.57
C CYS A 115 -5.73 -13.37 -22.63
N ARG A 116 -6.61 -12.59 -21.96
CA ARG A 116 -7.53 -13.05 -20.89
C ARG A 116 -6.85 -13.61 -19.64
N GLY A 117 -5.60 -13.21 -19.39
CA GLY A 117 -4.80 -13.62 -18.25
C GLY A 117 -3.50 -14.29 -18.68
N VAL A 118 -2.37 -13.69 -18.32
CA VAL A 118 -1.02 -14.28 -18.48
C VAL A 118 -0.33 -14.46 -17.12
N PRO A 119 0.65 -15.38 -16.98
CA PRO A 119 1.35 -15.60 -15.72
C PRO A 119 1.98 -14.31 -15.17
N LEU A 120 1.56 -13.90 -13.97
CA LEU A 120 2.06 -12.71 -13.29
C LEU A 120 3.06 -13.07 -12.18
N TYR A 121 4.17 -12.35 -12.14
CA TYR A 121 5.18 -12.38 -11.08
C TYR A 121 5.43 -10.96 -10.60
N LEU A 122 5.57 -10.75 -9.30
CA LEU A 122 5.79 -9.41 -8.74
C LEU A 122 7.16 -9.32 -8.05
N VAL A 123 7.88 -8.24 -8.30
CA VAL A 123 9.16 -7.90 -7.69
C VAL A 123 9.03 -6.52 -7.04
N PRO A 124 8.55 -6.45 -5.78
CA PRO A 124 8.38 -5.19 -5.06
C PRO A 124 9.73 -4.54 -4.73
N THR A 125 9.86 -3.24 -4.98
CA THR A 125 11.10 -2.46 -4.70
C THR A 125 10.95 -1.40 -3.62
N THR A 126 9.72 -1.11 -3.16
CA THR A 126 9.45 -0.21 -2.03
C THR A 126 8.97 -1.00 -0.82
N LEU A 127 9.16 -0.48 0.39
CA LEU A 127 8.73 -1.17 1.62
C LEU A 127 7.22 -1.43 1.60
N THR A 128 6.42 -0.44 1.21
CA THR A 128 4.97 -0.56 1.01
C THR A 128 4.60 -1.67 0.03
N ALA A 129 5.32 -1.76 -1.09
CA ALA A 129 5.06 -2.80 -2.07
C ALA A 129 5.40 -4.20 -1.52
N MET A 130 6.47 -4.32 -0.74
CA MET A 130 6.90 -5.59 -0.14
C MET A 130 5.90 -6.12 0.87
N ILE A 131 5.35 -5.24 1.71
CA ILE A 131 4.52 -5.65 2.85
C ILE A 131 3.01 -5.58 2.60
N ASP A 132 2.58 -4.83 1.58
CA ASP A 132 1.16 -4.56 1.34
C ASP A 132 0.76 -4.77 -0.13
N ALA A 133 1.25 -3.96 -1.07
CA ALA A 133 0.71 -3.91 -2.44
C ALA A 133 0.93 -5.21 -3.23
N SER A 134 2.06 -5.89 -3.04
CA SER A 134 2.34 -7.15 -3.75
C SER A 134 1.51 -8.34 -3.25
N ILE A 135 0.77 -8.19 -2.14
CA ILE A 135 0.02 -9.29 -1.52
C ILE A 135 -1.48 -9.07 -1.69
N GLY A 136 -2.11 -10.03 -2.38
CA GLY A 136 -3.56 -10.13 -2.49
C GLY A 136 -4.18 -9.62 -3.79
N GLY A 137 -3.35 -9.41 -4.82
CA GLY A 137 -3.75 -9.34 -6.22
C GLY A 137 -4.75 -8.26 -6.60
N LYS A 138 -4.90 -7.20 -5.80
CA LYS A 138 -5.70 -6.04 -6.20
C LYS A 138 -4.86 -5.19 -7.13
N ASN A 139 -5.26 -5.14 -8.38
CA ASN A 139 -4.52 -4.44 -9.43
C ASN A 139 -5.47 -3.44 -10.09
N GLY A 140 -4.98 -2.31 -10.59
CA GLY A 140 -5.85 -1.35 -11.23
C GLY A 140 -5.21 0.00 -11.57
N ILE A 141 -6.05 0.84 -12.17
CA ILE A 141 -5.73 2.20 -12.59
C ILE A 141 -6.81 3.18 -12.11
N ASN A 142 -6.46 4.46 -12.13
CA ASN A 142 -7.37 5.55 -11.79
C ASN A 142 -8.22 5.89 -13.00
N LEU A 143 -9.47 6.31 -12.78
CA LEU A 143 -10.38 6.76 -13.84
C LEU A 143 -11.04 8.06 -13.40
N GLN A 144 -10.91 9.12 -14.23
CA GLN A 144 -11.53 10.43 -13.99
C GLN A 144 -11.26 10.97 -12.56
N GLY A 145 -10.02 10.86 -12.10
CA GLY A 145 -9.61 11.31 -10.76
C GLY A 145 -9.97 10.38 -9.60
N VAL A 146 -10.71 9.30 -9.84
CA VAL A 146 -11.07 8.31 -8.81
C VAL A 146 -10.00 7.23 -8.74
N LYS A 147 -9.34 7.10 -7.57
CA LYS A 147 -8.27 6.12 -7.32
C LYS A 147 -8.77 4.68 -7.48
N ASN A 148 -7.99 3.84 -8.18
CA ASN A 148 -8.19 2.40 -8.32
C ASN A 148 -9.60 2.00 -8.79
N ARG A 149 -10.23 2.82 -9.64
CA ARG A 149 -11.62 2.63 -10.05
C ARG A 149 -11.79 1.50 -11.05
N LEU A 150 -10.84 1.34 -11.97
CA LEU A 150 -10.80 0.21 -12.92
C LEU A 150 -9.74 -0.76 -12.45
N GLY A 151 -10.08 -2.04 -12.34
CA GLY A 151 -9.13 -3.02 -11.82
C GLY A 151 -9.67 -4.43 -11.75
N THR A 152 -8.84 -5.31 -11.23
CA THR A 152 -9.09 -6.75 -11.09
C THR A 152 -8.61 -7.27 -9.75
N VAL A 153 -9.13 -8.42 -9.34
CA VAL A 153 -8.48 -9.26 -8.34
C VAL A 153 -7.80 -10.42 -9.06
N TYR A 154 -6.51 -10.27 -9.39
CA TYR A 154 -5.70 -11.23 -10.13
C TYR A 154 -4.43 -11.56 -9.34
N LEU A 155 -4.36 -12.78 -8.81
CA LEU A 155 -3.27 -13.21 -7.94
C LEU A 155 -2.01 -13.54 -8.76
N PRO A 156 -0.82 -13.09 -8.33
CA PRO A 156 0.43 -13.50 -8.94
C PRO A 156 0.72 -14.98 -8.69
N LYS A 157 1.50 -15.60 -9.58
CA LYS A 157 2.03 -16.97 -9.40
C LYS A 157 3.11 -17.04 -8.32
N ASP A 158 3.86 -15.95 -8.15
CA ASP A 158 4.90 -15.80 -7.14
C ASP A 158 5.22 -14.31 -6.92
N VAL A 159 5.72 -13.99 -5.72
CA VAL A 159 6.20 -12.65 -5.35
C VAL A 159 7.60 -12.78 -4.80
N TRP A 160 8.55 -12.02 -5.33
CA TRP A 160 9.96 -12.11 -4.97
C TRP A 160 10.42 -10.86 -4.24
N ILE A 161 10.43 -10.95 -2.91
CA ILE A 161 10.75 -9.84 -2.02
C ILE A 161 12.25 -9.85 -1.75
N CYS A 162 12.96 -8.82 -2.23
CA CYS A 162 14.38 -8.62 -1.98
C CYS A 162 14.61 -7.29 -1.25
N PRO A 163 14.86 -7.30 0.08
CA PRO A 163 15.06 -6.07 0.86
C PRO A 163 16.24 -5.21 0.40
N GLU A 164 17.18 -5.76 -0.38
CA GLU A 164 18.32 -5.01 -0.91
C GLU A 164 17.90 -3.85 -1.83
N PHE A 165 16.74 -3.94 -2.51
CA PHE A 165 16.22 -2.81 -3.29
C PHE A 165 15.94 -1.57 -2.45
N LEU A 166 15.68 -1.75 -1.15
CA LEU A 166 15.42 -0.64 -0.22
C LEU A 166 16.66 0.22 0.03
N SER A 167 17.87 -0.27 -0.29
CA SER A 167 19.12 0.52 -0.17
C SER A 167 19.15 1.76 -1.05
N THR A 168 18.36 1.78 -2.12
CA THR A 168 18.24 2.92 -3.05
C THR A 168 16.91 3.67 -2.91
N LEU A 169 16.06 3.25 -1.96
CA LEU A 169 14.73 3.82 -1.79
C LEU A 169 14.84 5.24 -1.20
N PRO A 170 14.22 6.26 -1.83
CA PRO A 170 14.21 7.61 -1.27
C PRO A 170 13.65 7.65 0.15
N GLN A 171 14.22 8.51 1.01
CA GLN A 171 13.85 8.57 2.43
C GLN A 171 12.35 8.78 2.67
N HIS A 172 11.67 9.56 1.83
CA HIS A 172 10.24 9.83 2.00
C HIS A 172 9.36 8.58 1.76
N GLU A 173 9.77 7.65 0.88
CA GLU A 173 9.04 6.40 0.61
C GLU A 173 9.08 5.44 1.80
N TRP A 174 10.10 5.50 2.65
CA TRP A 174 10.15 4.72 3.90
C TRP A 174 8.99 5.05 4.83
N SER A 175 8.59 6.33 4.87
CA SER A 175 7.45 6.76 5.70
C SER A 175 6.15 6.08 5.30
N TYR A 176 6.00 5.71 4.02
CA TYR A 176 4.81 5.03 3.51
C TYR A 176 4.76 3.61 4.04
N GLY A 177 5.86 2.88 3.86
CA GLY A 177 5.94 1.50 4.32
C GLY A 177 5.81 1.37 5.83
N ILE A 178 6.30 2.34 6.59
CA ILE A 178 6.22 2.30 8.05
C ILE A 178 4.85 2.65 8.59
N ALA A 179 4.14 3.61 7.99
CA ALA A 179 2.75 3.86 8.33
C ALA A 179 1.90 2.59 8.12
N GLU A 180 2.10 1.88 7.00
CA GLU A 180 1.43 0.62 6.72
C GLU A 180 1.82 -0.51 7.68
N ALA A 181 3.10 -0.57 8.09
CA ALA A 181 3.55 -1.55 9.08
C ALA A 181 2.91 -1.32 10.45
N ILE A 182 2.87 -0.07 10.91
CA ILE A 182 2.21 0.32 12.16
C ILE A 182 0.72 -0.01 12.08
N LYS A 183 0.06 0.30 10.95
CA LYS A 183 -1.34 -0.03 10.70
C LYS A 183 -1.62 -1.52 10.91
N HIS A 184 -0.82 -2.41 10.31
CA HIS A 184 -0.94 -3.86 10.53
C HIS A 184 -0.81 -4.25 12.00
N GLY A 185 0.12 -3.61 12.72
CA GLY A 185 0.29 -3.82 14.15
C GLY A 185 -0.95 -3.44 14.97
N VAL A 186 -1.54 -2.29 14.65
CA VAL A 186 -2.72 -1.78 15.34
C VAL A 186 -3.96 -2.62 15.09
N ILE A 187 -4.18 -3.07 13.85
CA ILE A 187 -5.44 -3.73 13.47
C ILE A 187 -5.46 -5.25 13.70
N ALA A 188 -4.29 -5.90 13.73
CA ALA A 188 -4.23 -7.36 13.65
C ALA A 188 -3.09 -8.02 14.44
N ASP A 189 -1.96 -7.35 14.66
CA ASP A 189 -0.78 -8.02 15.21
C ASP A 189 0.07 -7.14 16.13
N PRO A 190 -0.22 -7.14 17.44
CA PRO A 190 0.47 -6.28 18.40
C PRO A 190 1.98 -6.58 18.51
N TYR A 191 2.45 -7.72 18.00
CA TYR A 191 3.89 -7.98 17.91
C TYR A 191 4.61 -6.98 17.01
N ILE A 192 4.03 -6.57 15.86
CA ILE A 192 4.65 -5.57 14.97
C ILE A 192 4.80 -4.25 15.71
N TRP A 193 3.80 -3.90 16.51
CA TRP A 193 3.83 -2.71 17.36
C TRP A 193 4.99 -2.74 18.36
N GLU A 194 5.09 -3.81 19.14
CA GLU A 194 6.15 -4.00 20.15
C GLU A 194 7.54 -4.06 19.51
N PHE A 195 7.65 -4.74 18.37
CA PHE A 195 8.87 -4.85 17.59
C PHE A 195 9.36 -3.49 17.12
N LEU A 196 8.48 -2.68 16.53
CA LEU A 196 8.82 -1.34 16.06
C LEU A 196 9.19 -0.41 17.22
N HIS A 197 8.50 -0.51 18.36
CA HIS A 197 8.85 0.28 19.55
C HIS A 197 10.25 -0.09 20.07
N THR A 198 10.56 -1.38 20.15
CA THR A 198 11.83 -1.90 20.67
C THR A 198 12.99 -1.59 19.74
N HIS A 199 12.80 -1.74 18.42
CA HIS A 199 13.88 -1.69 17.43
C HIS A 199 13.89 -0.43 16.56
N HIS A 200 13.14 0.64 16.93
CA HIS A 200 12.97 1.83 16.08
C HIS A 200 14.29 2.46 15.59
N GLN A 201 15.36 2.40 16.38
CA GLN A 201 16.66 3.00 16.02
C GLN A 201 17.45 2.19 14.98
N GLU A 202 17.23 0.87 14.93
CA GLU A 202 18.08 -0.07 14.17
C GLU A 202 17.33 -0.85 13.09
N VAL A 203 15.99 -0.81 13.08
CA VAL A 203 15.17 -1.62 12.18
C VAL A 203 15.47 -1.38 10.69
N PHE A 204 15.92 -0.18 10.31
CA PHE A 204 16.31 0.14 8.93
C PHE A 204 17.75 -0.20 8.59
N SER A 205 18.65 -0.19 9.57
CA SER A 205 20.07 -0.47 9.35
C SER A 205 20.42 -1.95 9.52
N SER A 206 19.58 -2.72 10.22
CA SER A 206 19.78 -4.16 10.44
C SER A 206 19.04 -5.00 9.39
N PRO A 207 19.75 -5.70 8.49
CA PRO A 207 19.11 -6.56 7.49
C PRO A 207 18.29 -7.70 8.11
N LYS A 208 18.65 -8.14 9.32
CA LYS A 208 17.91 -9.18 10.06
C LYS A 208 16.55 -8.65 10.52
N LEU A 209 16.54 -7.48 11.18
CA LEU A 209 15.32 -6.88 11.72
C LEU A 209 14.38 -6.42 10.60
N LEU A 210 14.93 -5.85 9.53
CA LEU A 210 14.15 -5.46 8.36
C LEU A 210 13.45 -6.66 7.71
N LYS A 211 14.15 -7.79 7.57
CA LYS A 211 13.56 -9.04 7.04
C LYS A 211 12.45 -9.57 7.95
N GLU A 212 12.62 -9.47 9.26
CA GLU A 212 11.61 -9.88 10.24
C GLU A 212 10.36 -9.00 10.17
N LEU A 213 10.54 -7.67 10.12
CA LEU A 213 9.44 -6.72 9.93
C LEU A 213 8.66 -7.01 8.64
N ILE A 214 9.36 -7.19 7.53
CA ILE A 214 8.76 -7.51 6.22
C ILE A 214 7.99 -8.83 6.30
N LEU A 215 8.63 -9.89 6.80
CA LEU A 215 8.01 -11.22 6.93
C LEU A 215 6.72 -11.16 7.73
N ARG A 216 6.75 -10.50 8.89
CA ARG A 216 5.60 -10.43 9.78
C ARG A 216 4.43 -9.68 9.16
N ASN A 217 4.70 -8.54 8.53
CA ASN A 217 3.67 -7.80 7.82
C ASN A 217 3.08 -8.58 6.64
N CYS A 218 3.92 -9.30 5.88
CA CYS A 218 3.45 -10.17 4.81
C CYS A 218 2.47 -11.23 5.34
N GLN A 219 2.76 -11.84 6.48
CA GLN A 219 1.89 -12.82 7.13
C GLN A 219 0.54 -12.21 7.55
N VAL A 220 0.55 -11.00 8.15
CA VAL A 220 -0.67 -10.30 8.53
C VAL A 220 -1.54 -10.01 7.31
N LYS A 221 -0.97 -9.39 6.27
CA LYS A 221 -1.67 -9.08 5.03
C LYS A 221 -2.23 -10.36 4.40
N ALA A 222 -1.41 -11.39 4.27
CA ALA A 222 -1.83 -12.66 3.68
C ALA A 222 -2.96 -13.35 4.46
N ALA A 223 -2.91 -13.37 5.79
CA ALA A 223 -3.97 -13.92 6.62
C ALA A 223 -5.30 -13.21 6.39
N ILE A 224 -5.28 -11.87 6.37
CA ILE A 224 -6.48 -11.05 6.13
C ILE A 224 -7.02 -11.27 4.72
N VAL A 225 -6.16 -11.30 3.69
CA VAL A 225 -6.60 -11.52 2.31
C VAL A 225 -7.13 -12.93 2.09
N LYS A 226 -6.53 -13.94 2.73
CA LYS A 226 -7.01 -15.33 2.66
C LYS A 226 -8.46 -15.45 3.13
N GLU A 227 -8.84 -14.70 4.16
CA GLU A 227 -10.21 -14.69 4.68
C GLU A 227 -11.20 -13.92 3.79
N ASP A 228 -10.73 -12.91 3.04
CA ASP A 228 -11.58 -12.08 2.19
C ASP A 228 -10.81 -11.53 0.98
N LEU A 229 -10.68 -12.37 -0.05
CA LEU A 229 -9.90 -12.04 -1.25
C LEU A 229 -10.47 -10.82 -2.00
N HIS A 230 -11.79 -10.64 -2.02
CA HIS A 230 -12.45 -9.60 -2.81
C HIS A 230 -12.76 -8.31 -2.06
N ASP A 231 -12.31 -8.18 -0.81
CA ASP A 231 -12.52 -6.97 0.01
C ASP A 231 -13.98 -6.60 0.25
N ARG A 232 -14.80 -7.61 0.54
CA ARG A 232 -16.23 -7.44 0.79
C ARG A 232 -16.53 -7.23 2.27
N CYS A 233 -15.67 -7.74 3.15
CA CYS A 233 -15.87 -7.85 4.57
C CYS A 233 -14.57 -7.60 5.36
N ARG A 234 -13.91 -8.65 5.87
CA ARG A 234 -12.77 -8.54 6.79
C ARG A 234 -11.59 -7.76 6.21
N ARG A 235 -11.31 -7.88 4.91
CA ARG A 235 -10.16 -7.20 4.29
C ARG A 235 -10.28 -5.68 4.35
N LYS A 236 -11.48 -5.13 4.65
CA LYS A 236 -11.69 -3.71 4.87
C LYS A 236 -10.88 -3.14 6.03
N ILE A 237 -10.50 -3.94 7.02
CA ILE A 237 -9.66 -3.48 8.15
C ILE A 237 -8.31 -2.92 7.70
N LEU A 238 -7.82 -3.34 6.53
CA LEU A 238 -6.59 -2.82 5.94
C LEU A 238 -6.72 -1.37 5.48
N ASN A 239 -7.93 -0.80 5.46
CA ASN A 239 -8.20 0.61 5.20
C ASN A 239 -8.27 1.43 6.50
N PHE A 240 -7.80 0.91 7.64
CA PHE A 240 -7.66 1.71 8.86
C PHE A 240 -6.75 2.92 8.62
N GLY A 241 -7.22 4.08 9.06
CA GLY A 241 -6.65 5.40 8.78
C GLY A 241 -6.87 5.91 7.35
N HIS A 242 -7.28 5.08 6.40
CA HIS A 242 -7.31 5.45 4.98
C HIS A 242 -8.50 6.34 4.62
N SER A 243 -9.60 6.30 5.37
CA SER A 243 -10.77 7.14 5.06
C SER A 243 -10.38 8.61 5.17
N ILE A 244 -9.77 8.95 6.30
CA ILE A 244 -9.25 10.29 6.58
C ILE A 244 -8.04 10.59 5.69
N ALA A 245 -7.11 9.64 5.51
CA ALA A 245 -5.93 9.85 4.68
C ALA A 245 -6.29 10.25 3.24
N HIS A 246 -7.22 9.53 2.60
CA HIS A 246 -7.64 9.86 1.24
C HIS A 246 -8.29 11.25 1.17
N ALA A 247 -9.01 11.67 2.21
CA ALA A 247 -9.56 13.02 2.28
C ALA A 247 -8.45 14.08 2.36
N ILE A 248 -7.42 13.86 3.19
CA ILE A 248 -6.24 14.72 3.30
C ILE A 248 -5.48 14.79 1.98
N GLU A 249 -5.21 13.65 1.34
CA GLU A 249 -4.52 13.58 0.05
C GLU A 249 -5.27 14.32 -1.05
N ALA A 250 -6.58 14.13 -1.13
CA ALA A 250 -7.41 14.79 -2.15
C ALA A 250 -7.45 16.30 -1.96
N LEU A 251 -7.65 16.78 -0.72
CA LEU A 251 -7.71 18.22 -0.44
C LEU A 251 -6.34 18.90 -0.53
N SER A 252 -5.26 18.17 -0.29
CA SER A 252 -3.90 18.68 -0.45
C SER A 252 -3.37 18.56 -1.88
N GLU A 253 -4.20 18.12 -2.84
CA GLU A 253 -3.80 17.94 -4.24
C GLU A 253 -2.55 17.05 -4.40
N GLY A 254 -2.39 16.06 -3.53
CA GLY A 254 -1.23 15.16 -3.53
C GLY A 254 0.06 15.72 -2.94
N HIS A 255 0.06 16.94 -2.38
CA HIS A 255 1.24 17.51 -1.70
C HIS A 255 1.57 16.77 -0.41
N VAL A 256 0.57 16.18 0.27
CA VAL A 256 0.81 15.35 1.46
C VAL A 256 1.19 13.93 1.02
N PRO A 257 2.39 13.45 1.42
CA PRO A 257 2.81 12.08 1.17
C PRO A 257 1.89 11.03 1.82
N HIS A 258 1.60 9.92 1.13
CA HIS A 258 0.61 8.91 1.56
C HIS A 258 0.78 8.44 3.02
N GLY A 259 1.99 8.01 3.41
CA GLY A 259 2.25 7.54 4.77
C GLY A 259 1.99 8.59 5.86
N LYS A 260 2.23 9.88 5.55
CA LYS A 260 1.93 10.99 6.45
C LYS A 260 0.42 11.23 6.58
N ALA A 261 -0.33 11.08 5.49
CA ALA A 261 -1.78 11.15 5.54
C ALA A 261 -2.38 9.96 6.32
N VAL A 262 -1.86 8.75 6.10
CA VAL A 262 -2.27 7.53 6.81
C VAL A 262 -1.96 7.62 8.31
N SER A 263 -0.82 8.17 8.73
CA SER A 263 -0.50 8.32 10.15
C SER A 263 -1.47 9.25 10.88
N VAL A 264 -1.80 10.41 10.30
CA VAL A 264 -2.83 11.31 10.84
C VAL A 264 -4.21 10.66 10.80
N GLY A 265 -4.52 9.94 9.72
CA GLY A 265 -5.76 9.21 9.59
C GLY A 265 -5.94 8.14 10.66
N MET A 266 -4.90 7.37 11.00
CA MET A 266 -4.93 6.40 12.10
C MET A 266 -5.19 7.06 13.45
N MET A 267 -4.60 8.24 13.69
CA MET A 267 -4.85 9.02 14.91
C MET A 267 -6.33 9.44 15.01
N ILE A 268 -6.89 9.99 13.93
CA ILE A 268 -8.28 10.44 13.90
C ILE A 268 -9.26 9.26 14.00
N GLU A 269 -9.02 8.15 13.27
CA GLU A 269 -9.87 6.95 13.37
C GLU A 269 -9.77 6.27 14.76
N THR A 270 -8.63 6.38 15.44
CA THR A 270 -8.49 5.95 16.85
C THR A 270 -9.26 6.84 17.81
N GLN A 271 -9.19 8.17 17.63
CA GLN A 271 -10.00 9.13 18.42
C GLN A 271 -11.50 8.87 18.24
N LEU A 272 -11.93 8.58 17.02
CA LEU A 272 -13.33 8.21 16.73
C LEU A 272 -13.72 6.91 17.42
N SER A 273 -12.84 5.90 17.39
CA SER A 273 -13.07 4.63 18.09
C SER A 273 -13.28 4.84 19.59
N LEU A 274 -12.51 5.75 20.21
CA LEU A 274 -12.67 6.14 21.62
C LEU A 274 -13.97 6.91 21.86
N ALA A 275 -14.26 7.93 21.04
CA ALA A 275 -15.45 8.76 21.18
C ALA A 275 -16.76 7.98 20.97
N CYS A 276 -16.72 6.91 20.18
CA CYS A 276 -17.86 6.02 19.97
C CYS A 276 -17.99 4.93 21.05
N GLY A 277 -17.09 4.87 22.03
CA GLY A 277 -17.08 3.85 23.09
C GLY A 277 -16.67 2.45 22.61
N VAL A 278 -16.04 2.35 21.43
CA VAL A 278 -15.58 1.07 20.85
C VAL A 278 -14.20 0.69 21.38
N LEU A 279 -13.29 1.66 21.50
CA LEU A 279 -11.94 1.46 22.02
C LEU A 279 -11.97 1.32 23.55
N TRP A 280 -11.41 0.23 24.08
CA TRP A 280 -11.50 -0.09 25.50
C TRP A 280 -10.57 0.73 26.40
N SER A 281 -9.48 1.25 25.86
CA SER A 281 -8.50 2.01 26.63
C SER A 281 -8.01 3.24 25.87
N PRO A 282 -8.09 4.45 26.46
CA PRO A 282 -7.53 5.66 25.87
C PRO A 282 -6.00 5.62 25.80
N GLN A 283 -5.33 4.69 26.50
CA GLN A 283 -3.89 4.53 26.45
C GLN A 283 -3.39 4.18 25.04
N VAL A 284 -4.17 3.39 24.27
CA VAL A 284 -3.82 3.02 22.88
C VAL A 284 -3.62 4.25 22.00
N LEU A 285 -4.39 5.33 22.19
CA LEU A 285 -4.22 6.57 21.45
C LEU A 285 -2.90 7.29 21.79
N LYS A 286 -2.51 7.28 23.07
CA LYS A 286 -1.25 7.87 23.52
C LYS A 286 -0.06 7.07 22.98
N ASP A 287 -0.15 5.75 23.06
CA ASP A 287 0.88 4.84 22.58
C ASP A 287 1.01 4.97 21.05
N LEU A 288 -0.10 5.01 20.31
CA LEU A 288 -0.16 5.29 18.86
C LEU A 288 0.65 6.54 18.50
N ARG A 289 0.39 7.64 19.21
CA ARG A 289 1.12 8.90 19.01
C ARG A 289 2.63 8.70 19.25
N THR A 290 3.02 8.07 20.35
CA THR A 290 4.43 7.84 20.69
C THR A 290 5.14 7.04 19.58
N LEU A 291 4.56 5.93 19.13
CA LEU A 291 5.20 5.11 18.10
C LEU A 291 5.33 5.86 16.77
N LEU A 292 4.28 6.55 16.33
CA LEU A 292 4.33 7.35 15.09
C LEU A 292 5.44 8.41 15.16
N LYS A 293 5.61 9.06 16.32
CA LYS A 293 6.67 10.05 16.54
C LYS A 293 8.08 9.45 16.50
N LEU A 294 8.28 8.22 16.97
CA LEU A 294 9.57 7.53 16.85
C LEU A 294 10.03 7.37 15.39
N PHE A 295 9.08 7.30 14.45
CA PHE A 295 9.34 7.20 13.01
C PHE A 295 9.15 8.53 12.26
N HIS A 296 9.10 9.66 12.97
CA HIS A 296 8.91 11.00 12.41
C HIS A 296 7.64 11.14 11.54
N LEU A 297 6.60 10.36 11.85
CA LEU A 297 5.30 10.46 11.22
C LEU A 297 4.44 11.51 11.93
N PRO A 298 3.69 12.34 11.18
CA PRO A 298 2.80 13.33 11.77
C PRO A 298 1.61 12.66 12.44
N THR A 299 1.14 13.27 13.53
CA THR A 299 0.07 12.73 14.38
C THR A 299 -1.16 13.62 14.48
N THR A 300 -1.11 14.81 13.88
CA THR A 300 -2.20 15.79 13.81
C THR A 300 -2.23 16.44 12.43
N LEU A 301 -3.35 17.09 12.10
CA LEU A 301 -3.44 17.92 10.88
C LEU A 301 -2.45 19.10 10.89
N GLU A 302 -2.17 19.66 12.06
CA GLU A 302 -1.23 20.77 12.24
C GLU A 302 0.19 20.41 11.82
N GLU A 303 0.64 19.20 12.13
CA GLU A 303 1.97 18.74 11.76
C GLU A 303 2.14 18.54 10.24
N LEU A 304 1.05 18.56 9.47
CA LEU A 304 1.09 18.55 8.00
C LEU A 304 1.22 19.94 7.38
N ARG A 305 1.11 21.03 8.17
CA ARG A 305 1.04 22.42 7.67
C ARG A 305 2.15 22.79 6.72
N THR A 306 3.38 22.38 7.00
CA THR A 306 4.56 22.68 6.17
C THR A 306 4.61 21.88 4.87
N SER A 307 3.87 20.78 4.79
CA SER A 307 3.77 19.95 3.58
C SER A 307 2.66 20.41 2.64
N ILE A 308 1.83 21.39 3.03
CA ILE A 308 0.69 21.87 2.26
C ILE A 308 0.92 23.34 1.90
N PRO A 309 0.79 23.74 0.62
CA PRO A 309 0.81 25.15 0.22
C PRO A 309 -0.20 25.99 1.00
N GLN A 310 0.18 27.21 1.38
CA GLN A 310 -0.69 28.11 2.17
C GLN A 310 -2.03 28.39 1.49
N SER A 311 -2.06 28.43 0.15
CA SER A 311 -3.28 28.59 -0.65
C SER A 311 -4.31 27.47 -0.44
N LEU A 312 -3.88 26.28 -0.02
CA LEU A 312 -4.74 25.13 0.23
C LEU A 312 -5.13 25.00 1.71
N HIS A 313 -4.59 25.81 2.62
CA HIS A 313 -4.81 25.66 4.07
C HIS A 313 -6.30 25.79 4.44
N GLU A 314 -6.98 26.83 3.96
CA GLU A 314 -8.43 26.99 4.22
C GLU A 314 -9.27 25.85 3.64
N HIS A 315 -8.78 25.19 2.59
CA HIS A 315 -9.48 24.07 1.97
C HIS A 315 -9.27 22.77 2.74
N VAL A 316 -8.02 22.46 3.11
CA VAL A 316 -7.65 21.22 3.83
C VAL A 316 -8.13 21.24 5.28
N TYR A 317 -7.94 22.36 5.98
CA TYR A 317 -8.21 22.50 7.42
C TYR A 317 -9.63 23.00 7.72
N HIS A 318 -10.58 22.52 6.93
CA HIS A 318 -11.99 22.81 7.10
C HIS A 318 -12.78 21.50 7.29
N PRO A 319 -13.39 21.27 8.47
CA PRO A 319 -14.11 20.03 8.78
C PRO A 319 -15.18 19.69 7.73
N GLY A 320 -15.90 20.70 7.22
CA GLY A 320 -16.91 20.51 6.17
C GLY A 320 -16.34 19.99 4.84
N ASN A 321 -15.11 20.39 4.49
CA ASN A 321 -14.46 19.92 3.25
C ASN A 321 -13.99 18.47 3.41
N LEU A 322 -13.41 18.13 4.56
CA LEU A 322 -13.07 16.76 4.90
C LEU A 322 -14.31 15.85 4.84
N MET A 323 -15.41 16.27 5.48
CA MET A 323 -16.68 15.54 5.41
C MET A 323 -17.21 15.37 3.99
N ARG A 324 -17.08 16.40 3.14
CA ARG A 324 -17.49 16.33 1.73
C ARG A 324 -16.69 15.27 0.97
N ILE A 325 -15.39 15.18 1.16
CA ILE A 325 -14.58 14.15 0.49
C ILE A 325 -14.88 12.77 1.03
N LEU A 326 -15.03 12.64 2.36
CA LEU A 326 -15.38 11.36 3.00
C LEU A 326 -16.68 10.75 2.46
N HIS A 327 -17.60 11.56 1.95
CA HIS A 327 -18.83 11.08 1.31
C HIS A 327 -18.56 10.16 0.11
N TYR A 328 -17.48 10.39 -0.62
CA TYR A 328 -17.10 9.64 -1.82
C TYR A 328 -16.23 8.41 -1.52
N ASP A 329 -15.99 8.08 -0.24
CA ASP A 329 -15.26 6.88 0.12
C ASP A 329 -16.05 5.61 -0.31
N LYS A 330 -15.38 4.72 -1.05
CA LYS A 330 -15.92 3.45 -1.53
C LYS A 330 -16.46 2.51 -0.44
N LYS A 331 -16.07 2.72 0.82
CA LYS A 331 -16.56 1.94 1.98
C LYS A 331 -18.00 2.32 2.37
N ASN A 332 -18.49 3.49 1.95
CA ASN A 332 -19.82 3.97 2.27
C ASN A 332 -20.86 3.19 1.46
N PRO A 333 -21.82 2.50 2.12
CA PRO A 333 -22.86 1.77 1.44
C PRO A 333 -23.99 2.70 0.97
N SER A 334 -24.07 3.91 1.54
CA SER A 334 -25.00 4.95 1.12
C SER A 334 -24.39 6.35 1.32
N PRO A 335 -24.93 7.37 0.64
CA PRO A 335 -24.54 8.77 0.80
C PRO A 335 -24.67 9.32 2.25
N LYS A 336 -25.43 8.64 3.13
CA LYS A 336 -25.70 9.14 4.49
C LYS A 336 -24.74 8.58 5.54
N GLU A 337 -23.88 7.63 5.16
CA GLU A 337 -23.00 6.90 6.09
C GLU A 337 -21.54 7.17 5.78
N PHE A 338 -20.71 7.20 6.83
CA PHE A 338 -19.27 7.41 6.76
C PHE A 338 -18.57 6.19 7.35
N ASN A 339 -18.51 5.10 6.58
CA ASN A 339 -17.97 3.84 7.07
C ASN A 339 -16.45 3.92 7.24
N MET A 340 -16.02 3.85 8.49
CA MET A 340 -14.62 3.86 8.88
C MET A 340 -14.26 2.60 9.64
N VAL A 341 -12.98 2.23 9.60
CA VAL A 341 -12.48 1.13 10.44
C VAL A 341 -12.31 1.68 11.85
N MET A 342 -12.87 0.97 12.83
CA MET A 342 -12.67 1.27 14.24
C MET A 342 -11.84 0.15 14.89
N ILE A 343 -11.20 0.46 16.01
CA ILE A 343 -10.40 -0.51 16.78
C ILE A 343 -10.97 -0.70 18.18
N GLU A 344 -11.03 -1.96 18.63
CA GLU A 344 -11.48 -2.32 19.99
C GLU A 344 -10.34 -2.21 21.00
N ARG A 345 -9.15 -2.63 20.59
CA ARG A 345 -7.89 -2.60 21.34
C ARG A 345 -6.73 -2.74 20.37
N LEU A 346 -5.50 -2.55 20.86
CA LEU A 346 -4.30 -2.83 20.07
C LEU A 346 -4.31 -4.28 19.55
N GLY A 347 -4.01 -4.44 18.26
CA GLY A 347 -4.01 -5.73 17.57
C GLY A 347 -5.39 -6.24 17.17
N LYS A 348 -6.47 -5.47 17.35
CA LYS A 348 -7.83 -5.92 17.03
C LYS A 348 -8.72 -4.78 16.52
N ALA A 349 -8.98 -4.80 15.22
CA ALA A 349 -10.07 -4.04 14.61
C ALA A 349 -11.45 -4.54 15.10
N ALA A 350 -12.39 -3.60 15.23
CA ALA A 350 -13.74 -3.86 15.69
C ALA A 350 -14.57 -4.59 14.64
N SER A 351 -15.46 -5.48 15.10
CA SER A 351 -16.47 -6.13 14.27
C SER A 351 -17.88 -5.78 14.76
N PHE A 352 -18.70 -5.29 13.85
CA PHE A 352 -20.09 -4.89 14.07
C PHE A 352 -20.98 -5.82 13.27
N GLN A 353 -21.53 -6.85 13.93
CA GLN A 353 -22.39 -7.86 13.29
C GLN A 353 -21.75 -8.52 12.06
N GLY A 354 -20.44 -8.78 12.12
CA GLY A 354 -19.69 -9.36 11.00
C GLY A 354 -19.23 -8.35 9.95
N THR A 355 -19.50 -7.05 10.10
CA THR A 355 -18.88 -5.99 9.30
C THR A 355 -17.71 -5.36 10.05
N TYR A 356 -16.68 -4.91 9.34
CA TYR A 356 -15.45 -4.36 9.93
C TYR A 356 -15.30 -2.86 9.72
N CYS A 357 -16.41 -2.20 9.38
CA CYS A 357 -16.52 -0.75 9.34
C CYS A 357 -17.80 -0.36 10.06
N ALA A 358 -17.77 0.77 10.75
CA ALA A 358 -18.95 1.39 11.34
C ALA A 358 -19.02 2.86 10.95
N SER A 359 -20.24 3.36 10.79
CA SER A 359 -20.47 4.78 10.63
C SER A 359 -20.62 5.42 12.03
N PRO A 360 -19.71 6.32 12.44
CA PRO A 360 -19.94 7.12 13.64
C PRO A 360 -21.17 8.02 13.45
N ARG A 361 -21.78 8.47 14.55
CA ARG A 361 -22.79 9.54 14.47
C ARG A 361 -22.14 10.77 13.84
N ARG A 362 -22.84 11.42 12.91
CA ARG A 362 -22.33 12.57 12.15
C ARG A 362 -21.77 13.67 13.06
N GLU A 363 -22.44 13.96 14.16
CA GLU A 363 -22.05 14.95 15.17
C GLU A 363 -20.73 14.59 15.86
N VAL A 364 -20.50 13.30 16.15
CA VAL A 364 -19.26 12.82 16.76
C VAL A 364 -18.10 12.96 15.77
N LEU A 365 -18.31 12.58 14.51
CA LEU A 365 -17.31 12.76 13.46
C LEU A 365 -16.95 14.24 13.28
N LEU A 366 -17.96 15.10 13.15
CA LEU A 366 -17.76 16.54 12.97
C LEU A 366 -16.98 17.13 14.15
N LYS A 367 -17.35 16.80 15.39
CA LYS A 367 -16.65 17.30 16.59
C LYS A 367 -15.19 16.89 16.64
N VAL A 368 -14.87 15.65 16.27
CA VAL A 368 -13.47 15.17 16.21
C VAL A 368 -12.69 15.95 15.13
N LEU A 369 -13.27 16.13 13.95
CA LEU A 369 -12.62 16.91 12.87
C LEU A 369 -12.47 18.40 13.22
N GLU A 370 -13.46 18.99 13.90
CA GLU A 370 -13.41 20.36 14.41
C GLU A 370 -12.27 20.55 15.41
N ASN A 371 -12.09 19.61 16.35
CA ASN A 371 -10.98 19.64 17.30
C ASN A 371 -9.64 19.61 16.57
N GLU A 372 -9.45 18.70 15.61
CA GLU A 372 -8.22 18.60 14.82
C GLU A 372 -7.96 19.84 13.97
N CYS A 373 -8.99 20.43 13.35
CA CYS A 373 -8.85 21.66 12.56
C CYS A 373 -8.69 22.91 13.42
N SER A 374 -9.22 22.93 14.65
CA SER A 374 -9.16 24.10 15.54
C SER A 374 -7.74 24.43 15.98
N LEU A 375 -6.87 23.42 16.08
CA LEU A 375 -5.43 23.58 16.34
C LEU A 375 -4.76 24.47 15.29
N MET A 376 -5.34 24.62 14.09
CA MET A 376 -4.82 25.45 13.00
C MET A 376 -5.26 26.91 13.05
N ARG A 377 -6.32 27.26 13.79
CA ARG A 377 -6.88 28.62 13.79
C ARG A 377 -6.20 29.58 14.75
N TYR A 378 -5.35 29.07 15.65
CA TYR A 378 -4.71 29.85 16.70
C TYR A 378 -3.21 30.12 16.49
N ASN A 379 -2.67 29.73 15.32
CA ASN A 379 -1.27 29.91 14.89
C ASN A 379 -1.22 30.33 13.40
#